data_AF-A0A2T5I6I4-F1
#
_entry.id   AF-A0A2T5I6I4-F1
#
_cell.length_a   1.000
_cell.length_b   1.000
_cell.length_c   1.000
_cell.angle_alpha   90.00
_cell.angle_beta   90.00
_cell.angle_gamma   90.00
#
_symmetry.space_group_name_H-M   'P 1'
#
loop_
_entity.id
_entity.type
_entity.pdbx_description
1 polymer ?
#
loop_
_entity_poly.entity_id
_entity_poly.type
_entity_poly.pdbx_seq_one_letter_code
_entity_poly.pdbx_strand_id
1 'polypeptide(L)'
;MRSLIPLLLCLVLAGCASLQETRQQNRNSLADDRIAQDATNQLAQLYPPAKTQFNLGLSEPREFGKLLAAKLRTRGYAVSETVKTKRVLFADTFAGFQQKPGVQSDEPQARGMETPTAAGQGTELSYTLDTPEHASLYAITLKVGNSYLSRAYLPDAKGVAAAGAWTYRGQ
;
A
#
# COMPACT_ATOMS: atom_id res chain seq x y z
N MET A 1 24.38 2.16 -46.49
CA MET A 1 22.98 1.66 -46.63
C MET A 1 22.75 0.26 -46.05
N ARG A 2 23.76 -0.63 -45.99
CA ARG A 2 23.61 -2.00 -45.43
C ARG A 2 23.43 -2.05 -43.89
N SER A 3 24.02 -1.12 -43.13
CA SER A 3 23.84 -1.04 -41.66
C SER A 3 22.51 -0.42 -41.20
N LEU A 4 21.68 0.11 -42.11
CA LEU A 4 20.37 0.66 -41.74
C LEU A 4 19.30 -0.43 -41.58
N ILE A 5 19.48 -1.58 -42.24
CA ILE A 5 18.57 -2.72 -42.18
C ILE A 5 18.52 -3.36 -40.77
N PRO A 6 19.65 -3.65 -40.10
CA PRO A 6 19.60 -4.18 -38.73
C PRO A 6 19.06 -3.14 -37.73
N LEU A 7 19.34 -1.84 -37.93
CA LEU A 7 18.82 -0.77 -37.07
C LEU A 7 17.28 -0.66 -37.17
N LEU A 8 16.73 -0.75 -38.38
CA LEU A 8 15.29 -0.71 -38.62
C LEU A 8 14.59 -1.95 -38.03
N LEU A 9 15.22 -3.13 -38.13
CA LEU A 9 14.70 -4.37 -37.57
C LEU A 9 14.57 -4.30 -36.03
N CYS A 10 15.58 -3.77 -35.35
CA CYS A 10 15.54 -3.59 -33.89
C CYS A 10 14.43 -2.65 -33.44
N LEU A 11 14.11 -1.61 -34.23
CA LEU A 11 13.05 -0.65 -33.91
C LEU A 11 11.65 -1.29 -33.97
N VAL A 12 11.42 -2.18 -34.93
CA VAL A 12 10.12 -2.86 -35.10
C VAL A 12 9.89 -3.91 -34.01
N LEU A 13 10.92 -4.63 -33.55
CA LEU A 13 10.79 -5.62 -32.46
C LEU A 13 10.48 -4.97 -31.10
N ALA A 14 11.00 -3.77 -30.81
CA ALA A 14 10.72 -3.05 -29.57
C ALA A 14 9.26 -2.58 -29.43
N GLY A 15 8.51 -2.48 -30.54
CA GLY A 15 7.10 -2.06 -30.55
C GLY A 15 6.14 -3.08 -29.92
N CYS A 16 6.43 -4.38 -30.04
CA CYS A 16 5.52 -5.42 -29.54
C CYS A 16 5.61 -5.62 -28.01
N ALA A 17 6.80 -5.48 -27.42
CA ALA A 17 6.95 -5.60 -25.97
C ALA A 17 6.39 -4.37 -25.23
N SER A 18 6.62 -3.17 -25.75
CA SER A 18 6.18 -1.91 -25.13
C SER A 18 4.65 -1.75 -25.06
N LEU A 19 3.92 -2.27 -26.05
CA LEU A 19 2.45 -2.23 -26.04
C LEU A 19 1.83 -3.16 -24.97
N GLN A 20 2.51 -4.26 -24.65
CA GLN A 20 2.02 -5.23 -23.67
C GLN A 20 2.18 -4.68 -22.25
N GLU A 21 3.34 -4.10 -21.94
CA GLU A 21 3.61 -3.48 -20.65
C GLU A 21 2.64 -2.33 -20.34
N THR A 22 2.43 -1.43 -21.31
CA THR A 22 1.50 -0.30 -21.15
C THR A 22 0.05 -0.76 -20.97
N ARG A 23 -0.40 -1.79 -21.70
CA ARG A 23 -1.74 -2.37 -21.54
C ARG A 23 -1.91 -2.99 -20.14
N GLN A 24 -0.90 -3.71 -19.65
CA GLN A 24 -0.96 -4.36 -18.35
C GLN A 24 -0.93 -3.33 -17.21
N GLN A 25 -0.09 -2.30 -17.30
CA GLN A 25 -0.06 -1.18 -16.35
C GLN A 25 -1.42 -0.46 -16.29
N ASN A 26 -2.04 -0.20 -17.44
CA ASN A 26 -3.36 0.44 -17.48
C ASN A 26 -4.44 -0.47 -16.86
N ARG A 27 -4.42 -1.78 -17.16
CA ARG A 27 -5.36 -2.74 -16.57
C ARG A 27 -5.23 -2.82 -15.05
N ASN A 28 -4.00 -2.85 -14.54
CA ASN A 28 -3.74 -2.84 -13.10
C ASN A 28 -4.23 -1.54 -12.45
N SER A 29 -4.02 -0.38 -13.08
CA SER A 29 -4.56 0.90 -12.58
C SER A 29 -6.08 0.93 -12.52
N LEU A 30 -6.77 0.41 -13.55
CA LEU A 30 -8.24 0.32 -13.54
C LEU A 30 -8.76 -0.66 -12.48
N ALA A 31 -8.06 -1.78 -12.27
CA ALA A 31 -8.36 -2.73 -11.21
C ALA A 31 -8.20 -2.08 -9.83
N ASP A 32 -7.05 -1.45 -9.58
CA ASP A 32 -6.72 -0.76 -8.34
C ASP A 32 -7.76 0.32 -8.00
N ASP A 33 -8.18 1.14 -8.98
CA ASP A 33 -9.18 2.19 -8.78
C ASP A 33 -10.53 1.62 -8.33
N ARG A 34 -10.96 0.53 -8.97
CA ARG A 34 -12.22 -0.16 -8.66
C ARG A 34 -12.18 -0.83 -7.30
N ILE A 35 -11.10 -1.53 -6.98
CA ILE A 35 -10.90 -2.21 -5.70
C ILE A 35 -10.88 -1.18 -4.57
N ALA A 36 -10.13 -0.08 -4.73
CA ALA A 36 -10.06 0.97 -3.71
C ALA A 36 -11.40 1.68 -3.50
N GLN A 37 -12.15 1.92 -4.59
CA GLN A 37 -13.49 2.50 -4.48
C GLN A 37 -14.44 1.55 -3.73
N ASP A 38 -14.45 0.26 -4.06
CA ASP A 38 -15.30 -0.72 -3.37
C ASP A 38 -14.91 -0.89 -1.89
N ALA A 39 -13.62 -0.98 -1.60
CA ALA A 39 -13.08 -0.98 -0.24
C ALA A 39 -13.55 0.25 0.56
N THR A 40 -13.49 1.43 -0.05
CA THR A 40 -13.95 2.66 0.60
C THR A 40 -15.46 2.66 0.84
N ASN A 41 -16.25 2.11 -0.09
CA ASN A 41 -17.69 1.97 0.10
C ASN A 41 -18.01 1.04 1.27
N GLN A 42 -17.26 -0.06 1.41
CA GLN A 42 -17.44 -0.99 2.50
C GLN A 42 -17.05 -0.37 3.84
N LEU A 43 -15.93 0.35 3.89
CA LEU A 43 -15.52 1.08 5.09
C LEU A 43 -16.57 2.11 5.50
N ALA A 44 -17.22 2.78 4.54
CA ALA A 44 -18.29 3.75 4.82
C ALA A 44 -19.55 3.16 5.45
N GLN A 45 -19.80 1.87 5.28
CA GLN A 45 -20.92 1.20 5.94
C GLN A 45 -20.62 0.91 7.42
N LEU A 46 -19.35 0.68 7.76
CA LEU A 46 -18.92 0.25 9.10
C LEU A 46 -18.36 1.39 9.96
N TYR A 47 -17.74 2.38 9.33
CA TYR A 47 -17.05 3.49 9.97
C TYR A 47 -17.55 4.79 9.36
N PRO A 48 -18.49 5.51 9.98
CA PRO A 48 -19.10 6.69 9.38
C PRO A 48 -18.06 7.77 8.99
N PRO A 49 -18.20 8.39 7.80
CA PRO A 49 -17.32 9.48 7.39
C PRO A 49 -17.42 10.66 8.37
N ALA A 50 -16.38 11.49 8.43
CA ALA A 50 -16.19 12.60 9.38
C ALA A 50 -16.11 12.25 10.88
N LYS A 51 -16.58 11.07 11.32
CA LYS A 51 -16.43 10.59 12.71
C LYS A 51 -15.20 9.71 12.91
N THR A 52 -14.65 9.17 11.83
CA THR A 52 -13.49 8.30 11.87
C THR A 52 -12.28 8.98 11.22
N GLN A 53 -11.15 8.93 11.91
CA GLN A 53 -9.85 9.31 11.36
C GLN A 53 -9.04 8.03 11.15
N PHE A 54 -8.45 7.85 9.97
CA PHE A 54 -7.64 6.68 9.67
C PHE A 54 -6.15 7.02 9.64
N ASN A 55 -5.36 6.22 10.35
CA ASN A 55 -3.91 6.21 10.21
C ASN A 55 -3.55 5.08 9.23
N LEU A 56 -3.39 5.41 7.95
CA LEU A 56 -3.11 4.46 6.88
C LEU A 56 -1.62 4.08 6.87
N GLY A 57 -1.32 2.82 7.13
CA GLY A 57 -0.01 2.23 6.89
C GLY A 57 0.18 1.92 5.41
N LEU A 58 1.08 2.64 4.73
CA LEU A 58 1.43 2.38 3.34
C LEU A 58 2.27 1.10 3.26
N SER A 59 1.68 0.03 2.74
CA SER A 59 2.36 -1.22 2.37
C SER A 59 2.69 -1.23 0.88
N GLU A 60 3.52 -2.17 0.43
CA GLU A 60 3.62 -2.46 -1.00
C GLU A 60 2.33 -3.18 -1.46
N PRO A 61 1.76 -2.85 -2.63
CA PRO A 61 2.16 -1.78 -3.56
C PRO A 61 1.76 -0.37 -3.07
N ARG A 62 2.71 0.58 -3.12
CA ARG A 62 2.53 1.94 -2.57
C ARG A 62 1.55 2.80 -3.37
N GLU A 63 1.49 2.62 -4.68
CA GLU A 63 0.60 3.38 -5.56
C GLU A 63 -0.88 3.10 -5.26
N PHE A 64 -1.23 1.84 -4.99
CA PHE A 64 -2.57 1.48 -4.51
C PHE A 64 -2.91 2.20 -3.18
N GLY A 65 -1.97 2.27 -2.24
CA GLY A 65 -2.18 2.94 -0.96
C GLY A 65 -2.48 4.43 -1.10
N LYS A 66 -1.76 5.12 -1.99
CA LYS A 66 -2.05 6.53 -2.33
C LYS A 66 -3.44 6.69 -2.92
N LEU A 67 -3.82 5.78 -3.83
CA LEU A 67 -5.15 5.78 -4.46
C LEU A 67 -6.24 5.58 -3.39
N LEU A 68 -6.08 4.59 -2.51
CA LEU A 68 -7.01 4.33 -1.41
C LEU A 68 -7.12 5.55 -0.48
N ALA A 69 -6.00 6.17 -0.11
CA ALA A 69 -5.98 7.37 0.70
C ALA A 69 -6.74 8.52 0.04
N ALA A 70 -6.56 8.71 -1.28
CA ALA A 70 -7.30 9.70 -2.05
C ALA A 70 -8.82 9.43 -2.02
N LYS A 71 -9.25 8.19 -2.28
CA LYS A 71 -10.68 7.81 -2.25
C LYS A 71 -11.30 8.02 -0.87
N LEU A 72 -10.59 7.69 0.20
CA LEU A 72 -11.02 7.93 1.58
C LEU A 72 -11.18 9.43 1.86
N ARG A 73 -10.24 10.27 1.43
CA ARG A 73 -10.35 11.73 1.60
C ARG A 73 -11.52 12.31 0.81
N THR A 74 -11.72 11.88 -0.43
CA THR A 74 -12.89 12.28 -1.24
C THR A 74 -14.21 11.88 -0.58
N ARG A 75 -14.21 10.78 0.18
CA ARG A 75 -15.36 10.31 0.95
C ARG A 75 -15.57 11.04 2.28
N GLY A 76 -14.65 11.92 2.69
CA GLY A 76 -14.78 12.74 3.89
C GLY A 76 -14.08 12.17 5.13
N TYR A 77 -13.13 11.24 4.96
CA TYR A 77 -12.28 10.78 6.07
C TYR A 77 -11.05 11.68 6.23
N ALA A 78 -10.64 11.90 7.48
CA ALA A 78 -9.29 12.38 7.77
C ALA A 78 -8.32 11.20 7.68
N VAL A 79 -7.29 11.29 6.83
CA VAL A 79 -6.34 10.20 6.58
C VAL A 79 -4.90 10.69 6.76
N SER A 80 -4.19 10.06 7.69
CA SER A 80 -2.75 10.24 7.92
C SER A 80 -2.00 9.05 7.31
N GLU A 81 -1.04 9.32 6.44
CA GLU A 81 -0.24 8.27 5.80
C GLU A 81 1.05 8.04 6.60
N THR A 82 1.28 6.79 7.01
CA THR A 82 2.50 6.38 7.69
C THR A 82 3.25 5.38 6.82
N VAL A 83 4.50 5.68 6.51
CA VAL A 83 5.39 4.73 5.84
C VAL A 83 6.01 3.87 6.93
N LYS A 84 5.64 2.58 7.03
CA LYS A 84 6.38 1.64 7.86
C LYS A 84 7.74 1.39 7.20
N THR A 85 8.70 2.27 7.49
CA THR A 85 10.11 2.00 7.16
C THR A 85 10.53 0.81 7.99
N LYS A 86 10.72 -0.34 7.35
CA LYS A 86 11.42 -1.47 7.96
C LYS A 86 12.80 -0.94 8.35
N ARG A 87 12.98 -0.59 9.63
CA ARG A 87 14.25 -0.11 10.14
C ARG A 87 15.20 -1.31 10.06
N VAL A 88 15.94 -1.38 8.97
CA VAL A 88 17.03 -2.33 8.80
C VAL A 88 18.04 -2.03 9.90
N LEU A 89 18.51 -3.06 10.60
CA LEU A 89 19.48 -3.05 11.71
C LEU A 89 20.88 -2.51 11.30
N PHE A 90 20.97 -1.48 10.46
CA PHE A 90 22.22 -0.78 10.16
C PHE A 90 22.44 0.44 11.06
N ALA A 91 21.45 0.83 11.87
CA ALA A 91 21.60 1.92 12.84
C ALA A 91 22.54 1.55 14.00
N ASP A 92 22.66 0.27 14.35
CA ASP A 92 23.50 -0.18 15.47
C ASP A 92 24.99 -0.24 15.12
N THR A 93 25.36 -0.33 13.84
CA THR A 93 26.78 -0.46 13.42
C THR A 93 27.51 0.89 13.37
N PHE A 94 26.81 2.02 13.26
CA PHE A 94 27.46 3.34 13.25
C PHE A 94 27.56 3.99 14.64
N ALA A 95 26.86 3.46 15.64
CA ALA A 95 26.94 3.94 17.02
C ALA A 95 28.28 3.61 17.72
N GLY A 96 29.15 2.82 17.09
CA GLY A 96 30.44 2.39 17.65
C GLY A 96 31.61 3.38 17.51
N PHE A 97 31.46 4.49 16.77
CA PHE A 97 32.59 5.41 16.49
C PHE A 97 32.75 6.59 17.47
N GLN A 98 31.87 6.74 18.46
CA GLN A 98 31.98 7.78 19.49
C GLN A 98 32.44 7.17 20.82
N GLN A 99 33.72 6.82 20.94
CA GLN A 99 34.35 6.58 22.25
C GLN A 99 35.21 7.78 22.65
N LYS A 100 34.98 8.27 23.90
CA LYS A 100 35.93 8.84 24.89
C LYS A 100 35.40 10.15 25.57
N PRO A 101 35.62 10.39 26.89
CA PRO A 101 35.50 9.52 28.07
C PRO A 101 34.75 10.18 29.27
N GLY A 102 34.24 9.36 30.21
CA GLY A 102 34.11 9.74 31.63
C GLY A 102 32.82 10.46 32.04
N VAL A 103 31.92 9.72 32.70
CA VAL A 103 31.49 9.88 34.09
C VAL A 103 30.28 8.98 34.28
N GLN A 104 30.43 8.02 35.20
CA GLN A 104 29.39 7.11 35.66
C GLN A 104 28.48 7.88 36.62
N SER A 105 27.17 7.88 36.36
CA SER A 105 26.15 8.29 37.32
C SER A 105 24.89 7.49 37.04
N ASP A 106 24.28 7.02 38.12
CA ASP A 106 23.20 6.04 38.23
C ASP A 106 21.98 6.21 37.30
N GLU A 107 21.30 5.08 37.08
CA GLU A 107 19.96 4.82 36.51
C GLU A 107 18.92 5.97 36.57
N PRO A 108 17.93 6.03 35.64
CA PRO A 108 17.26 4.87 35.05
C PRO A 108 17.13 4.91 33.52
N GLN A 109 17.03 3.69 33.00
CA GLN A 109 16.61 3.30 31.66
C GLN A 109 15.53 4.24 31.09
N ALA A 110 15.98 5.25 30.35
CA ALA A 110 15.12 6.06 29.53
C ALA A 110 14.50 5.12 28.50
N ARG A 111 13.21 4.81 28.67
CA ARG A 111 12.34 4.35 27.61
C ARG A 111 12.59 5.28 26.43
N GLY A 112 13.38 4.82 25.46
CA GLY A 112 13.32 5.28 24.09
C GLY A 112 11.93 4.92 23.58
N MET A 113 10.94 5.70 24.02
CA MET A 113 9.62 5.77 23.45
C MET A 113 9.85 6.33 22.05
N GLU A 114 10.11 5.42 21.11
CA GLU A 114 9.95 5.70 19.70
C GLU A 114 8.45 5.79 19.45
N THR A 115 7.84 6.85 19.97
CA THR A 115 6.50 7.25 19.58
C THR A 115 6.57 7.42 18.07
N PRO A 116 5.77 6.68 17.28
CA PRO A 116 5.55 7.06 15.90
C PRO A 116 5.10 8.51 15.94
N THR A 117 5.90 9.40 15.35
CA THR A 117 5.65 10.83 15.30
C THR A 117 4.21 11.06 14.83
N ALA A 118 3.38 11.48 15.78
CA ALA A 118 1.97 11.85 15.61
C ALA A 118 1.09 10.85 14.82
N ALA A 119 0.99 9.59 15.26
CA ALA A 119 -0.28 8.88 15.06
C ALA A 119 -1.29 9.52 16.02
N GLY A 120 -2.08 10.49 15.53
CA GLY A 120 -3.21 11.05 16.27
C GLY A 120 -4.19 9.96 16.70
N GLN A 121 -5.24 10.33 17.45
CA GLN A 121 -6.33 9.49 17.95
C GLN A 121 -7.19 8.82 16.83
N GLY A 122 -6.58 8.36 15.75
CA GLY A 122 -7.18 7.73 14.59
C GLY A 122 -7.01 6.21 14.60
N THR A 123 -7.95 5.52 14.00
CA THR A 123 -7.96 4.07 13.83
C THR A 123 -6.85 3.64 12.88
N GLU A 124 -6.00 2.69 13.29
CA GLU A 124 -4.99 2.11 12.40
C GLU A 124 -5.68 1.37 11.25
N LEU A 125 -5.33 1.74 10.02
CA LEU A 125 -5.79 1.10 8.80
C LEU A 125 -4.56 0.58 8.04
N SER A 126 -4.55 -0.70 7.69
CA SER A 126 -3.55 -1.28 6.80
C SER A 126 -4.21 -2.15 5.75
N TYR A 127 -3.55 -2.31 4.61
CA TYR A 127 -4.06 -3.10 3.50
C TYR A 127 -2.97 -4.04 2.97
N THR A 128 -3.43 -5.16 2.43
CA THR A 128 -2.65 -6.07 1.60
C THR A 128 -3.45 -6.31 0.33
N LEU A 129 -2.83 -6.05 -0.82
CA LEU A 129 -3.39 -6.34 -2.13
C LEU A 129 -2.60 -7.49 -2.75
N ASP A 130 -3.24 -8.63 -2.90
CA ASP A 130 -2.69 -9.76 -3.64
C ASP A 130 -3.03 -9.56 -5.12
N THR A 131 -1.99 -9.24 -5.89
CA THR A 131 -2.07 -9.06 -7.34
C THR A 131 -1.48 -10.30 -7.98
N PRO A 132 -2.26 -11.03 -8.79
CA PRO A 132 -1.77 -12.27 -9.34
C PRO A 132 -0.73 -12.02 -10.44
N GLU A 133 0.48 -12.57 -10.30
CA GLU A 133 1.44 -12.62 -11.43
C GLU A 133 1.01 -13.65 -12.48
N HIS A 134 0.38 -14.76 -12.04
CA HIS A 134 -0.12 -15.86 -12.87
C HIS A 134 -1.52 -16.36 -12.49
N ALA A 135 -2.07 -15.91 -11.36
CA ALA A 135 -3.39 -16.32 -10.88
C ALA A 135 -4.54 -15.50 -11.52
N SER A 136 -5.76 -16.03 -11.42
CA SER A 136 -6.94 -15.47 -12.10
C SER A 136 -7.74 -14.50 -11.23
N LEU A 137 -7.28 -14.17 -10.01
CA LEU A 137 -8.06 -13.45 -9.00
C LEU A 137 -7.20 -12.40 -8.28
N TYR A 138 -7.78 -11.23 -8.04
CA TYR A 138 -7.23 -10.21 -7.14
C TYR A 138 -7.88 -10.39 -5.76
N ALA A 139 -7.14 -10.17 -4.68
CA ALA A 139 -7.71 -10.18 -3.33
C ALA A 139 -7.23 -8.99 -2.50
N ILE A 140 -8.16 -8.34 -1.81
CA ILE A 140 -7.82 -7.30 -0.83
C ILE A 140 -8.13 -7.79 0.57
N THR A 141 -7.22 -7.51 1.49
CA THR A 141 -7.44 -7.61 2.93
C THR A 141 -7.15 -6.27 3.57
N LEU A 142 -8.15 -5.73 4.28
CA LEU A 142 -8.03 -4.53 5.09
C LEU A 142 -8.03 -4.94 6.56
N LYS A 143 -7.09 -4.39 7.32
CA LYS A 143 -7.07 -4.50 8.77
C LYS A 143 -7.38 -3.13 9.35
N VAL A 144 -8.47 -3.05 10.11
CA VAL A 144 -8.95 -1.85 10.79
C VAL A 144 -8.90 -2.10 12.30
N GLY A 145 -7.88 -1.59 12.97
CA GLY A 145 -7.58 -1.95 14.35
C GLY A 145 -7.46 -3.47 14.53
N ASN A 146 -8.41 -4.07 15.25
CA ASN A 146 -8.48 -5.52 15.51
C ASN A 146 -9.37 -6.29 14.53
N SER A 147 -10.07 -5.61 13.63
CA SER A 147 -11.00 -6.21 12.68
C SER A 147 -10.38 -6.40 11.30
N TYR A 148 -10.80 -7.44 10.60
CA TYR A 148 -10.36 -7.75 9.24
C TYR A 148 -11.54 -7.77 8.27
N LEU A 149 -11.35 -7.15 7.12
CA LEU A 149 -12.28 -7.13 5.99
C LEU A 149 -11.56 -7.68 4.77
N SER A 150 -12.15 -8.63 4.07
CA SER A 150 -11.54 -9.17 2.86
C SER A 150 -12.55 -9.47 1.77
N ARG A 151 -12.09 -9.39 0.52
CA ARG A 151 -12.87 -9.69 -0.68
C ARG A 151 -11.97 -10.07 -1.85
N ALA A 152 -12.46 -10.99 -2.69
CA ALA A 152 -11.83 -11.38 -3.94
C ALA A 152 -12.53 -10.76 -5.16
N TYR A 153 -11.77 -10.58 -6.24
CA TYR A 153 -12.23 -10.00 -7.49
C TYR A 153 -11.71 -10.78 -8.69
N LEU A 154 -12.54 -10.87 -9.73
CA LEU A 154 -12.21 -11.43 -11.03
C LEU A 154 -11.83 -10.31 -12.01
N PRO A 155 -10.87 -10.53 -12.92
CA PRO A 155 -10.58 -9.62 -14.01
C PRO A 155 -11.82 -9.41 -14.89
N ASP A 156 -12.13 -8.16 -15.21
CA ASP A 156 -13.27 -7.78 -16.06
C ASP A 156 -12.85 -6.75 -17.11
N ALA A 157 -13.67 -6.53 -18.14
CA ALA A 157 -13.46 -5.50 -19.16
C ALA A 157 -13.36 -4.08 -18.55
N LYS A 158 -13.97 -3.86 -17.38
CA LYS A 158 -13.94 -2.57 -16.65
C LYS A 158 -12.85 -2.50 -15.56
N GLY A 159 -11.89 -3.42 -15.57
CA GLY A 159 -10.85 -3.57 -14.56
C GLY A 159 -11.05 -4.87 -13.78
N VAL A 160 -11.93 -4.84 -12.77
CA VAL A 160 -12.33 -6.02 -12.00
C VAL A 160 -13.82 -6.03 -11.64
N ALA A 161 -14.35 -7.23 -11.43
CA ALA A 161 -15.68 -7.48 -10.88
C ALA A 161 -15.57 -8.25 -9.56
N ALA A 162 -16.46 -8.00 -8.62
CA ALA A 162 -16.46 -8.71 -7.35
C ALA A 162 -16.77 -10.21 -7.53
N ALA A 163 -15.93 -11.07 -6.95
CA ALA A 163 -16.11 -12.52 -7.01
C ALA A 163 -17.03 -13.07 -5.89
N GLY A 164 -17.45 -12.22 -4.94
CA GLY A 164 -18.29 -12.62 -3.81
C GLY A 164 -18.64 -11.45 -2.89
N ALA A 165 -19.24 -11.74 -1.72
CA ALA A 165 -19.52 -10.75 -0.67
C ALA A 165 -18.26 -10.39 0.12
N TRP A 166 -18.31 -9.27 0.87
CA TRP A 166 -17.27 -8.94 1.85
C TRP A 166 -17.34 -9.88 3.05
N THR A 167 -16.21 -10.41 3.46
CA THR A 167 -16.09 -11.13 4.73
C THR A 167 -15.59 -10.19 5.81
N TYR A 168 -16.20 -10.26 6.99
CA TYR A 168 -15.83 -9.48 8.17
C TYR A 168 -15.48 -10.41 9.32
N ARG A 169 -14.34 -10.18 9.96
CA ARG A 169 -13.91 -10.87 11.17
C ARG A 169 -13.54 -9.82 12.23
N GLY A 170 -14.45 -9.61 13.18
CA GLY A 170 -14.16 -8.91 14.43
C GLY A 170 -13.54 -9.86 15.45
N GLN A 171 -12.70 -9.34 16.34
CA GLN A 171 -12.33 -10.04 17.59
C GLN A 171 -13.37 -9.77 18.67
#